data_AF-A0A6N7ANC5-F1
#
_entry.id   AF-A0A6N7ANC5-F1
#
_cell.length_a   1.000
_cell.length_b   1.000
_cell.length_c   1.000
_cell.angle_alpha   90.00
_cell.angle_beta   90.00
_cell.angle_gamma   90.00
#
_symmetry.space_group_name_H-M   'P 1'
#
loop_
_entity.id
_entity.type
_entity.pdbx_description
1 polymer ?
#
loop_
_entity_poly.entity_id
_entity_poly.type
_entity_poly.pdbx_seq_one_letter_code
_entity_poly.pdbx_strand_id
1 'polypeptide(L)'
;MKAIAEKTSKILGLLIPEGDLDYKVRKILGEDIKRKLTEFQLIDNRFRKKYNMTLDEFEKKNILKKKGFSFEAESDYHEWDSAVDAIRTLRAKIKGLP
;
A
#
# COMPACT_ATOMS: atom_id res chain seq x y z
N MET A 1 14.15 26.02 10.81
CA MET A 1 13.36 25.87 9.57
C MET A 1 13.89 24.62 8.86
N LYS A 2 13.05 23.65 8.49
CA LYS A 2 13.52 22.51 7.67
C LYS A 2 13.71 23.02 6.24
N ALA A 3 14.91 22.86 5.70
CA ALA A 3 15.26 23.31 4.35
C ALA A 3 15.36 22.10 3.41
N ILE A 4 15.01 22.31 2.14
CA ILE A 4 15.31 21.37 1.06
C ILE A 4 16.34 21.99 0.13
N ALA A 5 17.12 21.16 -0.55
CA ALA A 5 18.09 21.64 -1.54
C ALA A 5 17.37 22.35 -2.71
N GLU A 6 17.99 23.42 -3.22
CA GLU A 6 17.51 24.18 -4.37
C GLU A 6 17.20 23.29 -5.59
N LYS A 7 18.07 22.30 -5.84
CA LYS A 7 17.88 21.32 -6.91
C LYS A 7 16.55 20.56 -6.75
N THR A 8 16.20 20.17 -5.52
CA THR A 8 14.94 19.47 -5.22
C THR A 8 13.75 20.39 -5.43
N SER A 9 13.82 21.65 -4.99
CA SER A 9 12.77 22.65 -5.19
C SER A 9 12.46 22.87 -6.68
N LYS A 10 13.51 22.96 -7.51
CA LYS A 10 13.36 23.09 -8.98
C LYS A 10 12.66 21.89 -9.60
N ILE A 11 13.03 20.66 -9.20
CA ILE A 11 12.35 19.44 -9.69
C ILE A 11 10.88 19.43 -9.26
N LEU A 12 10.59 19.78 -8.00
CA LEU A 12 9.21 19.88 -7.51
C LEU A 12 8.41 20.91 -8.31
N GLY A 13 9.01 22.05 -8.65
CA GLY A 13 8.41 23.07 -9.51
C GLY A 13 8.10 22.58 -10.93
N LEU A 14 8.95 21.72 -11.49
CA LEU A 14 8.71 21.11 -12.80
C LEU A 14 7.57 20.08 -12.76
N LEU A 15 7.53 19.24 -11.72
CA LEU A 15 6.51 18.18 -11.60
C LEU A 15 5.14 18.73 -11.20
N ILE A 16 5.14 19.75 -10.33
CA ILE A 16 3.94 20.39 -9.80
C ILE A 16 4.18 21.90 -9.85
N PRO A 17 3.73 22.57 -10.93
CA PRO A 17 3.93 24.01 -11.10
C PRO A 17 3.28 24.85 -9.98
N GLU A 18 2.11 24.42 -9.53
CA GLU A 18 1.27 25.18 -8.61
C GLU A 18 1.47 24.85 -7.12
N GLY A 19 1.07 25.80 -6.27
CA GLY A 19 1.12 25.68 -4.82
C GLY A 19 2.47 26.01 -4.19
N ASP A 20 2.49 26.13 -2.87
CA ASP A 20 3.71 26.28 -2.10
C ASP A 20 4.49 24.96 -2.02
N LEU A 21 5.69 25.02 -1.44
CA LEU A 21 6.54 23.85 -1.35
C LEU A 21 5.90 22.69 -0.58
N ASP A 22 5.16 22.99 0.50
CA ASP A 22 4.53 21.98 1.33
C ASP A 22 3.40 21.26 0.59
N TYR A 23 2.59 22.00 -0.18
CA TYR A 23 1.60 21.44 -1.09
C TYR A 23 2.23 20.50 -2.12
N LYS A 24 3.33 20.91 -2.76
CA LYS A 24 4.03 20.10 -3.77
C LYS A 24 4.51 18.78 -3.17
N VAL A 25 5.11 18.83 -1.98
CA VAL A 25 5.57 17.64 -1.26
C VAL A 25 4.39 16.73 -0.89
N ARG A 26 3.32 17.29 -0.30
CA ARG A 26 2.12 16.52 0.07
C ARG A 26 1.46 15.85 -1.13
N LYS A 27 1.42 16.52 -2.28
CA LYS A 27 0.86 15.96 -3.52
C LYS A 27 1.69 14.79 -4.04
N ILE A 28 3.03 14.88 -4.07
CA ILE A 28 3.89 13.74 -4.46
C ILE A 28 3.73 12.57 -3.49
N LEU A 29 3.68 12.85 -2.18
CA LEU A 29 3.44 11.81 -1.18
C LEU A 29 2.08 11.13 -1.38
N GLY A 30 1.04 11.91 -1.71
CA GLY A 30 -0.29 11.40 -2.05
C GLY A 30 -0.24 10.43 -3.22
N GLU A 31 0.43 10.82 -4.31
CA GLU A 31 0.57 9.96 -5.50
C GLU A 31 1.40 8.69 -5.24
N ASP A 32 2.50 8.78 -4.46
CA ASP A 32 3.27 7.60 -4.06
C ASP A 32 2.44 6.63 -3.21
N ILE A 33 1.64 7.15 -2.27
CA ILE A 33 0.74 6.35 -1.45
C ILE A 33 -0.33 5.67 -2.32
N LYS A 34 -0.93 6.38 -3.29
CA LYS A 34 -1.91 5.79 -4.23
C LYS A 34 -1.29 4.65 -5.05
N ARG A 35 -0.07 4.85 -5.55
CA ARG A 35 0.67 3.81 -6.29
C ARG A 35 0.90 2.57 -5.43
N LYS A 36 1.45 2.74 -4.23
CA LYS A 36 1.67 1.62 -3.29
C LYS A 36 0.37 0.92 -2.89
N LEU A 37 -0.70 1.69 -2.67
CA LEU A 37 -2.00 1.13 -2.37
C LEU A 37 -2.49 0.22 -3.51
N THR A 38 -2.29 0.65 -4.76
CA THR A 38 -2.63 -0.14 -5.95
C THR A 38 -1.81 -1.44 -6.00
N GLU A 39 -0.51 -1.39 -5.73
CA GLU A 39 0.36 -2.57 -5.69
C GLU A 39 -0.12 -3.59 -4.65
N PHE A 40 -0.40 -3.17 -3.42
CA PHE A 40 -0.91 -4.09 -2.38
C PHE A 40 -2.32 -4.60 -2.68
N GLN A 41 -3.18 -3.78 -3.31
CA GLN A 41 -4.50 -4.23 -3.76
C GLN A 41 -4.41 -5.31 -4.84
N LEU A 42 -3.39 -5.27 -5.71
CA LEU A 42 -3.16 -6.34 -6.68
C LEU A 42 -2.77 -7.65 -5.98
N ILE A 43 -1.98 -7.59 -4.90
CA ILE A 43 -1.62 -8.75 -4.07
C ILE A 43 -2.88 -9.32 -3.40
N ASP A 44 -3.68 -8.48 -2.73
CA ASP A 44 -4.96 -8.90 -2.12
C ASP A 44 -5.87 -9.57 -3.16
N ASN A 45 -6.08 -8.93 -4.31
CA ASN A 45 -6.92 -9.46 -5.37
C ASN A 45 -6.40 -10.80 -5.93
N ARG A 46 -5.08 -10.98 -6.04
CA ARG A 46 -4.47 -12.24 -6.49
C ARG A 46 -4.81 -13.39 -5.54
N PHE A 47 -4.67 -13.17 -4.23
CA PHE A 47 -4.97 -14.22 -3.25
C PHE A 47 -6.47 -14.46 -3.06
N ARG A 48 -7.29 -13.40 -3.14
CA ARG A 48 -8.74 -13.55 -3.17
C ARG A 48 -9.20 -14.42 -4.33
N LYS A 49 -8.57 -14.28 -5.50
CA LYS A 49 -8.82 -15.17 -6.65
C LYS A 49 -8.28 -16.58 -6.42
N LYS A 50 -7.06 -16.74 -5.91
CA LYS A 50 -6.43 -18.05 -5.65
C LYS A 50 -7.24 -18.90 -4.68
N TYR A 51 -7.74 -18.30 -3.61
CA TYR A 51 -8.45 -18.98 -2.53
C TYR A 51 -9.97 -18.86 -2.62
N ASN A 52 -10.48 -18.02 -3.53
CA ASN A 52 -11.91 -17.72 -3.69
C ASN A 52 -12.58 -17.27 -2.38
N MET A 53 -11.88 -16.44 -1.61
CA MET A 53 -12.34 -15.88 -0.32
C MET A 53 -11.51 -14.66 0.07
N THR A 54 -11.91 -13.95 1.13
CA THR A 54 -11.11 -12.90 1.78
C THR A 54 -10.07 -13.47 2.75
N LEU A 55 -9.11 -12.65 3.19
CA LEU A 55 -8.13 -13.05 4.22
C LEU A 55 -8.83 -13.42 5.53
N ASP A 56 -9.76 -12.59 6.00
CA ASP A 56 -10.59 -12.87 7.17
C ASP A 56 -11.30 -14.24 7.09
N GLU A 57 -11.85 -14.58 5.92
CA GLU A 57 -12.48 -15.88 5.72
C GLU A 57 -11.46 -17.02 5.69
N PHE A 58 -10.29 -16.80 5.10
CA PHE A 58 -9.19 -17.76 5.07
C PHE A 58 -8.74 -18.12 6.50
N GLU A 59 -8.59 -17.11 7.37
CA GLU A 59 -8.27 -17.28 8.78
C GLU A 59 -9.40 -18.00 9.55
N LYS A 60 -10.64 -17.50 9.45
CA LYS A 60 -11.81 -18.10 10.13
C LYS A 60 -12.03 -19.56 9.72
N LYS A 61 -11.80 -19.90 8.45
CA LYS A 61 -11.94 -21.27 7.92
C LYS A 61 -10.73 -22.15 8.22
N ASN A 62 -9.69 -21.65 8.90
CA ASN A 62 -8.46 -22.36 9.24
C ASN A 62 -7.81 -23.04 8.01
N ILE A 63 -7.68 -22.31 6.90
CA ILE A 63 -7.19 -22.88 5.64
C ILE A 63 -5.77 -23.43 5.77
N LEU A 64 -4.87 -22.77 6.53
CA LEU A 64 -3.51 -23.29 6.81
C LEU A 64 -3.56 -24.73 7.35
N LYS A 65 -4.38 -24.97 8.39
CA LYS A 65 -4.56 -26.30 8.96
C LYS A 65 -5.15 -27.29 7.96
N LYS A 66 -6.13 -26.88 7.17
CA LYS A 66 -6.75 -27.73 6.11
C LYS A 66 -5.78 -28.08 4.98
N LYS A 67 -4.77 -27.23 4.74
CA LYS A 67 -3.69 -27.46 3.80
C LYS A 67 -2.48 -28.15 4.44
N GLY A 68 -2.60 -28.58 5.69
CA GLY A 68 -1.54 -29.29 6.40
C GLY A 68 -0.31 -28.43 6.68
N PHE A 69 -0.49 -27.11 6.83
CA PHE A 69 0.62 -26.16 7.04
C PHE A 69 1.67 -26.28 5.92
N SER A 70 1.21 -26.41 4.67
CA SER A 70 2.14 -26.44 3.55
C SER A 70 2.89 -25.11 3.47
N PHE A 71 4.18 -25.19 3.15
CA PHE A 71 5.04 -24.02 2.96
C PHE A 71 4.42 -22.99 2.00
N GLU A 72 3.75 -23.46 0.94
CA GLU A 72 3.02 -22.60 0.00
C GLU A 72 1.88 -21.83 0.67
N ALA A 73 1.04 -22.50 1.46
CA ALA A 73 -0.10 -21.86 2.11
C ALA A 73 0.36 -20.85 3.18
N GLU A 74 1.43 -21.15 3.90
CA GLU A 74 2.04 -20.23 4.87
C GLU A 74 2.67 -19.01 4.18
N SER A 75 3.42 -19.24 3.10
CA SER A 75 4.03 -18.16 2.31
C SER A 75 2.97 -17.23 1.74
N ASP A 76 1.90 -17.80 1.16
CA ASP A 76 0.77 -17.03 0.65
C ASP A 76 0.11 -16.21 1.75
N TYR A 77 -0.14 -16.83 2.92
CA TYR A 77 -0.76 -16.16 4.05
C TYR A 77 0.06 -14.95 4.52
N HIS A 78 1.37 -15.12 4.71
CA HIS A 78 2.23 -14.04 5.18
C HIS A 78 2.32 -12.87 4.19
N GLU A 79 2.40 -13.16 2.89
CA GLU A 79 2.39 -12.12 1.87
C GLU A 79 1.04 -11.40 1.82
N TRP A 80 -0.06 -12.15 1.92
CA TRP A 80 -1.41 -11.59 1.88
C TRP A 80 -1.72 -10.72 3.10
N ASP A 81 -1.41 -11.22 4.30
CA ASP A 81 -1.57 -10.50 5.58
C ASP A 81 -0.81 -9.17 5.56
N SER A 82 0.47 -9.22 5.19
CA SER A 82 1.30 -8.02 5.04
C SER A 82 0.70 -7.00 4.06
N ALA A 83 0.13 -7.47 2.95
CA ALA A 83 -0.50 -6.59 1.96
C ALA A 83 -1.80 -5.96 2.50
N VAL A 84 -2.66 -6.72 3.18
CA VAL A 84 -3.90 -6.21 3.78
C VAL A 84 -3.59 -5.17 4.88
N ASP A 85 -2.58 -5.42 5.69
CA ASP A 85 -2.12 -4.47 6.71
C ASP A 85 -1.52 -3.19 6.12
N ALA A 86 -0.74 -3.31 5.05
CA ALA A 86 -0.22 -2.17 4.32
C ALA A 86 -1.36 -1.33 3.71
N ILE A 87 -2.38 -1.97 3.12
CA ILE A 87 -3.58 -1.30 2.59
C ILE A 87 -4.27 -0.49 3.68
N ARG A 88 -4.51 -1.09 4.86
CA ARG A 88 -5.15 -0.42 6.00
C ARG A 88 -4.35 0.80 6.44
N THR A 89 -3.04 0.65 6.57
CA THR A 89 -2.12 1.72 7.00
C THR A 89 -2.07 2.87 6.01
N LEU A 90 -1.94 2.58 4.71
CA LEU A 90 -1.84 3.58 3.66
C LEU A 90 -3.17 4.34 3.47
N ARG A 91 -4.32 3.65 3.59
CA ARG A 91 -5.64 4.31 3.59
C ARG A 91 -5.81 5.28 4.75
N ALA A 92 -5.26 4.98 5.92
CA ALA A 92 -5.29 5.91 7.05
C ALA A 92 -4.40 7.13 6.79
N LYS A 93 -3.22 6.95 6.18
CA LYS A 93 -2.25 8.02 5.92
C LYS A 93 -2.63 8.96 4.77
N ILE A 94 -3.32 8.46 3.75
CA ILE A 94 -3.76 9.29 2.62
C ILE A 94 -4.88 10.26 3.02
N LYS A 95 -5.61 9.97 4.10
CA LYS A 95 -6.67 10.82 4.62
C LYS A 95 -6.08 12.15 5.12
N GLY A 96 -6.19 13.19 4.31
CA GLY A 96 -5.63 14.53 4.61
C GLY A 96 -4.51 14.97 3.68
N LEU A 97 -4.14 14.15 2.68
CA LEU A 97 -3.32 14.59 1.56
C LEU A 97 -4.22 15.12 0.42
N PRO A 98 -3.75 16.13 -0.33
CA PRO A 98 -4.48 16.73 -1.46
C PRO A 98 -4.60 15.80 -2.67
#